data_AF-A0A1P8NBP2-F1
#
_entry.id   AF-A0A1P8NBP2-F1
#
_cell.length_a   1.000
_cell.length_b   1.000
_cell.length_c   1.000
_cell.angle_alpha   90.00
_cell.angle_beta   90.00
_cell.angle_gamma   90.00
#
_symmetry.space_group_name_H-M   'P 1'
#
loop_
_entity.id
_entity.type
_entity.pdbx_description
1 polymer ?
#
loop_
_entity_poly.entity_id
_entity_poly.type
_entity_poly.pdbx_seq_one_letter_code
_entity_poly.pdbx_strand_id
1 'polypeptide(L)'
;MSTDHAQIIMAAHDRVAKLETTEDSLVRVPGIEKAVPRQVAVSKAIRELVAELSEGSASWKLIDKMTGQAEGLDLKNFVGTITKVTREKSSTRGKLLLYTGTKQDVEDGKNADGSKKYLPAGYEIVRTDRTDDPEGLMVASEAKALLGHRVLVWVVLEPWASDANRKTRVLVHLMDLGADDRYDAESNSVAA
;
A
#
# COMPACT_ATOMS: atom_id res chain seq x y z
N MET A 1 -3.78 10.36 19.09
CA MET A 1 -2.48 9.90 19.62
C MET A 1 -1.72 11.11 20.14
N SER A 2 -1.04 11.03 21.29
CA SER A 2 -0.06 12.05 21.67
C SER A 2 1.19 11.81 20.82
N THR A 3 1.52 12.72 19.92
CA THR A 3 2.76 12.62 19.15
C THR A 3 3.92 12.86 20.10
N ASP A 4 4.78 11.86 20.28
CA ASP A 4 5.93 11.98 21.17
C ASP A 4 6.92 12.98 20.58
N HIS A 5 7.03 14.17 21.20
CA HIS A 5 7.95 15.21 20.79
C HIS A 5 9.40 14.72 20.73
N ALA A 6 9.79 13.78 21.59
CA ALA A 6 11.13 13.20 21.57
C ALA A 6 11.37 12.40 20.27
N GLN A 7 10.37 11.65 19.81
CA GLN A 7 10.46 10.90 18.55
C GLN A 7 10.60 11.81 17.33
N ILE A 8 9.85 12.92 17.28
CA ILE A 8 9.99 13.91 16.20
C ILE A 8 11.40 14.51 16.20
N ILE A 9 11.90 14.89 17.37
CA ILE A 9 13.23 15.49 17.51
C ILE A 9 14.32 14.49 17.08
N MET A 10 14.25 13.23 17.54
CA MET A 10 15.20 12.19 17.15
C MET A 10 15.17 11.94 15.64
N ALA A 11 13.99 11.78 15.04
CA ALA A 11 13.84 11.60 13.59
C ALA A 11 14.39 12.79 12.79
N ALA A 12 14.22 14.03 13.29
CA ALA A 12 14.80 15.22 12.67
C ALA A 12 16.33 15.21 12.72
N HIS A 13 16.92 14.84 13.86
CA HIS A 13 18.36 14.69 13.99
C HIS A 13 18.92 13.60 13.05
N ASP A 14 18.23 12.47 12.91
CA ASP A 14 18.61 11.38 12.01
C ASP A 14 18.52 11.79 10.53
N ARG A 15 17.50 12.56 10.14
CA ARG A 15 17.41 13.14 8.79
C ARG A 15 18.61 14.04 8.50
N VAL A 16 18.96 14.92 9.43
CA VAL A 16 20.07 15.86 9.27
C VAL A 16 21.44 15.17 9.33
N ALA A 17 21.57 14.07 10.08
CA ALA A 17 22.81 13.29 10.14
C ALA A 17 23.22 12.67 8.79
N LYS A 18 22.26 12.47 7.88
CA LYS A 18 22.50 11.91 6.53
C LYS A 18 22.84 12.97 5.47
N LEU A 19 22.81 14.25 5.84
CA LEU A 19 23.08 15.34 4.90
C LEU A 19 24.57 15.66 4.80
N GLU A 20 24.98 16.13 3.62
CA GLU A 20 26.35 16.57 3.38
C GLU A 20 26.71 17.74 4.30
N THR A 21 27.90 17.65 4.88
CA THR A 21 28.46 18.68 5.76
C THR A 21 29.68 19.29 5.08
N THR A 22 29.78 20.61 5.14
CA THR A 22 30.92 21.40 4.64
C THR A 22 32.09 21.33 5.62
N GLU A 23 33.28 21.77 5.19
CA GLU A 23 34.47 21.84 6.05
C GLU A 23 34.24 22.71 7.31
N ASP A 24 33.42 23.76 7.19
CA ASP A 24 33.04 24.66 8.29
C ASP A 24 31.92 24.09 9.20
N SER A 25 31.63 22.79 9.12
CA SER A 25 30.57 22.12 9.88
C SER A 25 29.14 22.64 9.60
N LEU A 26 28.93 23.35 8.49
CA LEU A 26 27.60 23.72 8.00
C LEU A 26 26.99 22.59 7.18
N VAL A 27 25.67 22.47 7.22
CA VAL A 27 24.91 21.40 6.56
C VAL A 27 24.29 21.92 5.25
N ARG A 28 24.45 21.16 4.16
CA ARG A 28 23.73 21.41 2.90
C ARG A 28 22.33 20.83 3.00
N VAL A 29 21.31 21.69 2.89
CA VAL A 29 19.91 21.29 3.06
C VAL A 29 19.17 21.42 1.72
N PRO A 30 18.43 20.40 1.26
CA PRO A 30 17.63 20.49 0.06
C PRO A 30 16.66 21.68 0.08
N GLY A 31 16.64 22.45 -1.01
CA GLY A 31 15.82 23.66 -1.15
C GLY A 31 16.39 24.92 -0.48
N ILE A 32 17.59 24.87 0.10
CA ILE A 32 18.29 26.05 0.62
C ILE A 32 19.60 26.22 -0.15
N GLU A 33 19.78 27.38 -0.81
CA GLU A 33 20.95 27.64 -1.66
C GLU A 33 22.29 27.64 -0.89
N LYS A 34 22.26 28.10 0.37
CA LYS A 34 23.46 28.21 1.22
C LYS A 34 23.46 27.12 2.29
N ALA A 35 24.64 26.63 2.64
CA ALA A 35 24.81 25.75 3.79
C ALA A 35 24.43 26.50 5.08
N VAL A 36 23.79 25.80 6.01
CA VAL A 36 23.25 26.39 7.25
C VAL A 36 23.79 25.68 8.49
N PRO A 37 23.76 26.33 9.67
CA PRO A 37 24.09 25.64 10.91
C PRO A 37 23.18 24.42 11.13
N ARG A 38 23.74 23.36 11.71
CA ARG A 38 23.02 22.09 11.97
C ARG A 38 21.68 22.30 12.68
N GLN A 39 21.61 23.21 13.65
CA GLN A 39 20.38 23.52 14.38
C GLN A 39 19.27 24.10 13.48
N VAL A 40 19.63 24.88 12.46
CA VAL A 40 18.68 25.42 11.47
C VAL A 40 18.15 24.29 10.59
N ALA A 41 19.03 23.38 10.16
CA ALA A 41 18.64 22.19 9.42
C ALA A 41 17.68 21.29 10.23
N VAL A 42 17.98 21.06 11.51
CA VAL A 42 17.10 20.29 12.43
C VAL A 42 15.76 20.99 12.59
N SER A 43 15.75 22.31 12.76
CA SER A 43 14.52 23.09 12.89
C SER A 43 13.63 22.99 11.65
N LYS A 44 14.21 23.00 10.44
CA LYS A 44 13.46 22.76 9.20
C LYS A 44 12.92 21.33 9.15
N ALA A 45 13.74 20.32 9.46
CA ALA A 45 13.32 18.92 9.47
C ALA A 45 12.17 18.67 10.46
N ILE A 46 12.17 19.31 11.63
CA ILE A 46 11.04 19.26 12.59
C ILE A 46 9.76 19.80 11.96
N ARG A 47 9.82 20.98 11.30
CA ARG A 47 8.63 21.57 10.65
C ARG A 47 8.07 20.66 9.55
N GLU A 48 8.95 20.04 8.77
CA GLU A 48 8.56 19.10 7.71
C GLU A 48 7.94 17.83 8.29
N LEU A 49 8.55 17.23 9.32
CA LEU A 49 7.98 16.06 10.02
C LEU A 49 6.62 16.35 10.65
N VAL A 50 6.46 17.51 11.29
CA VAL A 50 5.18 17.91 11.87
C VAL A 50 4.11 18.10 10.79
N ALA A 51 4.46 18.68 9.63
CA ALA A 51 3.54 18.81 8.51
C ALA A 51 3.20 17.44 7.87
N GLU A 52 4.18 16.54 7.76
CA GLU A 52 3.97 15.17 7.26
C GLU A 52 3.10 14.34 8.19
N LEU A 53 3.13 14.60 9.50
CA LEU A 53 2.37 13.87 10.52
C LEU A 53 1.12 14.62 10.98
N SER A 54 0.81 15.79 10.41
CA SER A 54 -0.37 16.55 10.82
C SER A 54 -1.64 15.82 10.41
N GLU A 55 -2.70 15.97 11.20
CA GLU A 55 -4.01 15.39 10.92
C GLU A 55 -4.48 15.72 9.48
N GLY A 56 -4.96 14.71 8.76
CA GLY A 56 -5.42 14.84 7.38
C GLY A 56 -4.33 14.89 6.29
N SER A 57 -3.05 14.92 6.67
CA SER A 57 -1.93 14.73 5.73
C SER A 57 -1.98 13.36 5.04
N ALA A 58 -1.21 13.18 3.96
CA ALA A 58 -1.15 11.91 3.25
C ALA A 58 -0.64 10.76 4.16
N SER A 59 0.44 11.00 4.91
CA SER A 59 0.99 9.99 5.84
C SER A 59 0.03 9.70 6.98
N TRP A 60 -0.66 10.71 7.51
CA TRP A 60 -1.71 10.51 8.52
C TRP A 60 -2.82 9.61 7.98
N LYS A 61 -3.35 9.90 6.78
CA LYS A 61 -4.38 9.08 6.14
C LYS A 61 -3.90 7.64 5.90
N LEU A 62 -2.64 7.46 5.52
CA LEU A 62 -2.06 6.13 5.35
C LEU A 62 -1.98 5.39 6.70
N ILE A 63 -1.55 6.06 7.77
CA ILE A 63 -1.51 5.49 9.13
C ILE A 63 -2.92 5.12 9.60
N ASP A 64 -3.91 5.99 9.41
CA ASP A 64 -5.31 5.70 9.78
C ASP A 64 -5.87 4.49 9.01
N LYS A 65 -5.56 4.40 7.72
CA LYS A 65 -5.91 3.22 6.89
C LYS A 65 -5.24 1.95 7.43
N MET A 66 -3.95 2.01 7.77
CA MET A 66 -3.14 0.86 8.20
C MET A 66 -3.35 0.45 9.65
N THR A 67 -3.93 1.31 10.50
CA THR A 67 -4.28 1.01 11.89
C THR A 67 -5.77 0.70 12.07
N GLY A 68 -6.57 0.79 11.00
CA GLY A 68 -8.02 0.58 11.06
C GLY A 68 -8.77 1.69 11.81
N GLN A 69 -8.14 2.86 11.97
CA GLN A 69 -8.74 4.02 12.65
C GLN A 69 -9.54 4.92 11.69
N ALA A 70 -9.37 4.75 10.38
CA ALA A 70 -10.16 5.45 9.39
C ALA A 70 -11.64 5.04 9.48
N GLU A 71 -12.53 6.01 9.70
CA GLU A 71 -13.96 5.78 9.84
C GLU A 71 -14.54 5.08 8.60
N GLY A 72 -15.31 4.02 8.82
CA GLY A 72 -15.97 3.25 7.75
C GLY A 72 -15.05 2.30 6.97
N LEU A 73 -13.76 2.21 7.31
CA LEU A 73 -12.82 1.28 6.66
C LEU A 73 -12.60 0.04 7.53
N ASP A 74 -12.90 -1.13 6.97
CA ASP A 74 -12.62 -2.43 7.59
C ASP A 74 -11.30 -2.96 7.02
N LEU A 75 -10.23 -2.87 7.82
CA LEU A 75 -8.89 -3.36 7.47
C LEU A 75 -8.79 -4.86 7.76
N LYS A 76 -8.43 -5.64 6.74
CA LYS A 76 -8.17 -7.07 6.83
C LYS A 76 -6.79 -7.38 6.31
N ASN A 77 -6.19 -8.43 6.85
CA ASN A 77 -5.00 -9.02 6.26
C ASN A 77 -5.17 -10.53 6.07
N PHE A 78 -4.49 -11.05 5.07
CA PHE A 78 -4.45 -12.48 4.79
C PHE A 78 -3.25 -12.81 3.89
N VAL A 79 -2.91 -14.09 3.82
CA VAL A 79 -1.83 -14.58 2.96
C VAL A 79 -2.40 -15.21 1.71
N GLY A 80 -1.75 -14.98 0.58
CA GLY A 80 -2.06 -15.66 -0.67
C GLY A 80 -0.91 -15.59 -1.66
N THR A 81 -1.00 -16.35 -2.75
CA THR A 81 -0.01 -16.38 -3.82
C THR A 81 -0.50 -15.57 -5.01
N ILE A 82 0.28 -14.60 -5.48
CA ILE A 82 -0.13 -13.77 -6.62
C ILE A 82 -0.03 -14.61 -7.89
N THR A 83 -1.17 -14.95 -8.48
CA THR A 83 -1.22 -15.77 -9.70
C THR A 83 -1.38 -14.93 -10.96
N LYS A 84 -1.97 -13.74 -10.83
CA LYS A 84 -2.17 -12.83 -11.96
C LYS A 84 -2.32 -11.39 -11.52
N VAL A 85 -1.75 -10.47 -12.30
CA VAL A 85 -1.99 -9.03 -12.17
C VAL A 85 -2.42 -8.47 -13.53
N THR A 86 -3.55 -7.77 -13.55
CA THR A 86 -4.09 -7.12 -14.76
C THR A 86 -4.55 -5.71 -14.44
N ARG A 87 -4.70 -4.84 -15.45
CA ARG A 87 -5.34 -3.54 -15.27
C ARG A 87 -6.81 -3.63 -15.68
N GLU A 88 -7.72 -3.20 -14.80
CA GLU A 88 -9.14 -3.10 -15.14
C GLU A 88 -9.40 -1.91 -16.07
N LYS A 89 -10.09 -2.12 -17.18
CA LYS A 89 -10.39 -1.07 -18.16
C LYS A 89 -11.31 0.03 -17.59
N SER A 90 -12.26 -0.33 -16.73
CA SER A 90 -13.29 0.58 -16.21
C SER A 90 -12.80 1.42 -15.02
N SER A 91 -12.12 0.79 -14.07
CA SER A 91 -11.66 1.44 -12.84
C SER A 91 -10.24 1.99 -12.96
N THR A 92 -9.49 1.55 -13.97
CA THR A 92 -8.02 1.72 -14.09
C THR A 92 -7.22 1.16 -12.92
N ARG A 93 -7.84 0.41 -12.00
CA ARG A 93 -7.16 -0.25 -10.88
C ARG A 93 -6.36 -1.45 -11.36
N GLY A 94 -5.27 -1.77 -10.67
CA GLY A 94 -4.63 -3.07 -10.75
C GLY A 94 -5.56 -4.10 -10.12
N LYS A 95 -5.77 -5.22 -10.78
CA LYS A 95 -6.58 -6.35 -10.33
C LYS A 95 -5.66 -7.55 -10.15
N LEU A 96 -5.54 -7.98 -8.91
CA LEU A 96 -4.75 -9.12 -8.48
C LEU A 96 -5.69 -10.30 -8.30
N LEU A 97 -5.26 -11.46 -8.80
CA LEU A 97 -5.83 -12.76 -8.49
C LEU A 97 -4.87 -13.47 -7.54
N LEU A 98 -5.35 -13.76 -6.34
CA LEU A 98 -4.58 -14.40 -5.27
C LEU A 98 -5.10 -15.80 -4.99
N TYR A 99 -4.23 -16.78 -4.90
CA TYR A 99 -4.59 -18.11 -4.38
C TYR A 99 -4.36 -18.16 -2.87
N THR A 100 -5.42 -18.32 -2.08
CA THR A 100 -5.40 -18.38 -0.62
C THR A 100 -5.61 -19.80 -0.08
N GLY A 101 -6.01 -20.74 -0.93
CA GLY A 101 -6.33 -22.13 -0.55
C GLY A 101 -7.62 -22.27 0.27
N THR A 102 -8.42 -21.21 0.42
CA THR A 102 -9.71 -21.28 1.13
C THR A 102 -10.71 -22.10 0.34
N LYS A 103 -11.49 -22.97 0.99
CA LYS A 103 -12.54 -23.76 0.31
C LYS A 103 -13.81 -22.95 -0.02
N GLN A 104 -13.73 -21.62 0.06
CA GLN A 104 -14.87 -20.76 -0.14
C GLN A 104 -15.04 -20.51 -1.63
N ASP A 105 -16.16 -20.99 -2.18
CA ASP A 105 -16.62 -20.50 -3.47
C ASP A 105 -17.02 -19.03 -3.28
N VAL A 106 -16.30 -18.13 -3.94
CA VAL A 106 -16.69 -16.72 -3.95
C VAL A 106 -17.82 -16.58 -4.95
N GLU A 107 -19.05 -16.48 -4.45
CA GLU A 107 -20.22 -16.08 -5.24
C GLU A 107 -20.07 -14.59 -5.59
N ASP A 108 -19.22 -14.26 -6.58
CA ASP A 108 -19.08 -12.88 -7.01
C ASP A 108 -20.35 -12.48 -7.78
N GLY A 109 -21.00 -11.42 -7.29
CA GLY A 109 -22.25 -10.91 -7.81
C GLY A 109 -22.19 -10.63 -9.31
N LYS A 110 -23.35 -10.66 -9.97
CA LYS A 110 -23.53 -10.40 -11.40
C LYS A 110 -22.64 -9.26 -11.90
N ASN A 111 -21.95 -9.47 -13.02
CA ASN A 111 -21.31 -8.41 -13.79
C ASN A 111 -22.33 -7.31 -14.15
N ALA A 112 -21.86 -6.13 -14.54
CA ALA A 112 -22.69 -5.03 -15.06
C ALA A 112 -23.46 -5.42 -16.35
N ASP A 113 -23.15 -6.55 -16.97
CA ASP A 113 -23.83 -7.15 -18.13
C ASP A 113 -24.72 -8.37 -17.78
N GLY A 114 -24.80 -8.75 -16.50
CA GLY A 114 -25.62 -9.88 -16.03
C GLY A 114 -24.96 -11.26 -16.09
N SER A 115 -23.72 -11.41 -16.56
CA SER A 115 -23.02 -12.70 -16.57
C SER A 115 -22.44 -13.08 -15.19
N LYS A 116 -22.57 -14.36 -14.80
CA LYS A 116 -21.96 -14.94 -13.59
C LYS A 116 -20.53 -15.36 -13.92
N LYS A 117 -19.52 -14.87 -13.20
CA LYS A 117 -18.17 -15.42 -13.27
C LYS A 117 -17.78 -15.93 -11.89
N TYR A 118 -17.91 -17.23 -11.68
CA TYR A 118 -17.41 -17.91 -10.49
C TYR A 118 -15.88 -17.75 -10.46
N LEU A 119 -15.36 -17.25 -9.35
CA LEU A 119 -13.96 -17.44 -9.00
C LEU A 119 -13.81 -18.91 -8.55
N PRO A 120 -12.81 -19.65 -9.05
CA PRO A 120 -12.55 -21.00 -8.54
C PRO A 120 -12.30 -20.97 -7.03
N ALA A 121 -12.69 -22.03 -6.32
CA ALA A 121 -12.40 -22.18 -4.89
C ALA A 121 -10.90 -21.94 -4.62
N GLY A 122 -10.61 -21.23 -3.54
CA GLY A 122 -9.26 -20.89 -3.13
C GLY A 122 -8.69 -19.65 -3.78
N TYR A 123 -9.46 -18.95 -4.63
CA TYR A 123 -9.03 -17.69 -5.23
C TYR A 123 -9.80 -16.48 -4.70
N GLU A 124 -9.06 -15.40 -4.50
CA GLU A 124 -9.56 -14.09 -4.07
C GLU A 124 -9.16 -13.01 -5.08
N ILE A 125 -10.04 -12.02 -5.26
CA ILE A 125 -9.72 -10.81 -6.03
C ILE A 125 -9.42 -9.68 -5.06
N VAL A 126 -8.29 -9.03 -5.27
CA VAL A 126 -7.95 -7.75 -4.64
C VAL A 126 -7.65 -6.74 -5.73
N ARG A 127 -7.97 -5.48 -5.47
CA ARG A 127 -7.66 -4.37 -6.38
C ARG A 127 -6.68 -3.41 -5.73
N THR A 128 -5.75 -2.83 -6.45
CA THR A 128 -4.99 -1.67 -5.95
C THR A 128 -5.89 -0.43 -5.97
N ASP A 129 -5.37 0.71 -5.50
CA ASP A 129 -5.95 1.97 -5.93
C ASP A 129 -5.76 2.19 -7.44
N ARG A 130 -6.34 3.25 -7.99
CA ARG A 130 -6.29 3.52 -9.43
C ARG A 130 -4.85 3.70 -9.89
N THR A 131 -4.48 3.11 -11.03
CA THR A 131 -3.09 3.18 -11.53
C THR A 131 -2.81 4.46 -12.33
N ASP A 132 -3.75 5.39 -12.39
CA ASP A 132 -3.49 6.78 -12.81
C ASP A 132 -2.96 7.64 -11.65
N ASP A 133 -3.05 7.14 -10.42
CA ASP A 133 -2.36 7.67 -9.24
C ASP A 133 -0.98 6.98 -9.06
N PRO A 134 0.11 7.73 -8.79
CA PRO A 134 1.44 7.14 -8.60
C PRO A 134 1.52 6.06 -7.52
N GLU A 135 0.78 6.19 -6.42
CA GLU A 135 0.76 5.19 -5.34
C GLU A 135 0.10 3.88 -5.84
N GLY A 136 -1.07 3.98 -6.47
CA GLY A 136 -1.74 2.82 -7.07
C GLY A 136 -0.91 2.15 -8.16
N LEU A 137 -0.18 2.92 -8.98
CA LEU A 137 0.74 2.39 -9.99
C LEU A 137 1.94 1.67 -9.37
N MET A 138 2.53 2.24 -8.30
CA MET A 138 3.63 1.64 -7.57
C MET A 138 3.23 0.26 -7.01
N VAL A 139 2.12 0.19 -6.27
CA VAL A 139 1.62 -1.06 -5.67
C VAL A 139 1.27 -2.10 -6.75
N ALA A 140 0.67 -1.68 -7.87
CA ALA A 140 0.38 -2.60 -8.97
C ALA A 140 1.65 -3.14 -9.64
N SER A 141 2.71 -2.32 -9.72
CA SER A 141 4.00 -2.71 -10.27
C SER A 141 4.74 -3.68 -9.34
N GLU A 142 4.70 -3.41 -8.03
CA GLU A 142 5.25 -4.29 -6.99
C GLU A 142 4.55 -5.66 -7.02
N ALA A 143 3.22 -5.68 -7.03
CA ALA A 143 2.44 -6.91 -7.15
C ALA A 143 2.77 -7.71 -8.41
N LYS A 144 3.01 -7.02 -9.53
CA LYS A 144 3.39 -7.66 -10.80
C LYS A 144 4.80 -8.28 -10.74
N ALA A 145 5.73 -7.64 -10.03
CA ALA A 145 7.07 -8.18 -9.82
C ALA A 145 7.07 -9.44 -8.93
N LEU A 146 6.03 -9.61 -8.11
CA LEU A 146 5.85 -10.71 -7.16
C LEU A 146 4.90 -11.81 -7.68
N LEU A 147 4.75 -11.95 -9.00
CA LEU A 147 4.02 -13.07 -9.59
C LEU A 147 4.66 -14.40 -9.15
N GLY A 148 3.83 -15.32 -8.66
CA GLY A 148 4.27 -16.60 -8.11
C GLY A 148 4.80 -16.54 -6.68
N HIS A 149 4.88 -15.38 -6.06
CA HIS A 149 5.28 -15.25 -4.66
C HIS A 149 4.08 -15.37 -3.71
N ARG A 150 4.35 -15.92 -2.53
CA ARG A 150 3.46 -15.81 -1.37
C ARG A 150 3.60 -14.40 -0.81
N VAL A 151 2.47 -13.76 -0.54
CA VAL A 151 2.42 -12.40 0.01
C VAL A 151 1.45 -12.33 1.18
N LEU A 152 1.82 -11.54 2.20
CA LEU A 152 0.87 -11.04 3.19
C LEU A 152 0.28 -9.74 2.64
N VAL A 153 -1.04 -9.68 2.48
CA VAL A 153 -1.72 -8.49 1.96
C VAL A 153 -2.53 -7.80 3.06
N TRP A 154 -2.54 -6.47 3.03
CA TRP A 154 -3.44 -5.63 3.81
C TRP A 154 -4.45 -4.99 2.86
N VAL A 155 -5.72 -5.26 3.09
CA VAL A 155 -6.82 -4.76 2.29
C VAL A 155 -7.80 -3.98 3.13
N VAL A 156 -8.31 -2.91 2.56
CA VAL A 156 -9.45 -2.17 3.08
C VAL A 156 -10.69 -2.59 2.29
N LEU A 157 -11.80 -2.82 2.99
CA LEU A 157 -13.10 -3.05 2.33
C LEU A 157 -13.80 -1.73 2.03
N GLU A 158 -13.69 -1.27 0.77
CA GLU A 158 -14.37 -0.06 0.30
C GLU A 158 -15.80 -0.40 -0.19
N PRO A 159 -16.85 0.27 0.33
CA PRO A 159 -18.19 0.13 -0.22
C PRO A 159 -18.26 0.68 -1.65
N TRP A 160 -19.12 0.10 -2.48
CA TRP A 160 -19.36 0.62 -3.83
C TRP A 160 -20.19 1.89 -3.74
N ALA A 161 -19.83 2.90 -4.55
CA ALA A 161 -20.60 4.14 -4.65
C ALA A 161 -22.07 3.88 -5.05
N SER A 162 -22.32 2.83 -5.84
CA SER A 162 -23.67 2.45 -6.28
C SER A 162 -24.44 1.58 -5.28
N ASP A 163 -23.76 0.92 -4.33
CA ASP A 163 -24.37 0.00 -3.36
C ASP A 163 -23.44 -0.21 -2.16
N ALA A 164 -23.79 0.38 -1.01
CA ALA A 164 -22.99 0.29 0.21
C ALA A 164 -22.90 -1.13 0.80
N ASN A 165 -23.79 -2.04 0.43
CA ASN A 165 -23.73 -3.45 0.86
C ASN A 165 -22.69 -4.24 0.05
N ARG A 166 -22.30 -3.76 -1.13
CA ARG A 166 -21.23 -4.35 -1.93
C ARG A 166 -19.92 -3.70 -1.56
N LYS A 167 -18.93 -4.51 -1.21
CA LYS A 167 -17.59 -4.04 -0.86
C LYS A 167 -16.55 -4.60 -1.83
N THR A 168 -15.50 -3.83 -2.05
CA THR A 168 -14.32 -4.24 -2.79
C THR A 168 -13.11 -4.20 -1.89
N ARG A 169 -12.28 -5.24 -1.98
CA ARG A 169 -10.98 -5.30 -1.32
C ARG A 169 -10.01 -4.42 -2.09
N VAL A 170 -9.54 -3.35 -1.45
CA VAL A 170 -8.49 -2.47 -1.95
C VAL A 170 -7.19 -2.73 -1.21
N LEU A 171 -6.17 -3.14 -1.94
CA LEU A 171 -4.82 -3.37 -1.47
C LEU A 171 -4.21 -2.04 -1.05
N VAL A 172 -3.83 -1.98 0.22
CA VAL A 172 -3.10 -0.83 0.79
C VAL A 172 -1.61 -1.16 0.86
N HIS A 173 -1.28 -2.41 1.20
CA HIS A 173 0.10 -2.85 1.31
C HIS A 173 0.19 -4.36 1.04
N LEU A 174 1.38 -4.79 0.61
CA LEU A 174 1.73 -6.19 0.47
C LEU A 174 3.17 -6.40 0.96
N MET A 175 3.44 -7.56 1.52
CA MET A 175 4.77 -7.97 1.95
C MET A 175 5.12 -9.31 1.33
N ASP A 176 6.27 -9.36 0.66
CA ASP A 176 6.82 -10.60 0.09
C ASP A 176 7.20 -11.60 1.19
N LEU A 177 6.71 -12.84 1.07
CA LEU A 177 7.04 -13.97 1.94
C LEU A 177 7.89 -15.02 1.23
N GLY A 178 8.35 -14.73 0.01
CA GLY A 178 9.14 -15.60 -0.84
C GLY A 178 8.31 -16.29 -1.94
N ALA A 179 9.02 -16.96 -2.85
CA ALA A 179 8.41 -17.74 -3.93
C ALA A 179 7.49 -18.85 -3.37
N ASP A 180 6.38 -19.13 -4.06
CA ASP A 180 5.55 -20.32 -3.79
C ASP A 180 6.04 -21.48 -4.66
N ASP A 181 6.62 -22.51 -4.05
CA ASP A 181 7.10 -23.71 -4.75
C ASP A 181 6.00 -24.47 -5.50
N ARG A 182 4.72 -24.20 -5.18
CA ARG A 182 3.57 -24.81 -5.85
C ARG A 182 3.09 -24.01 -7.06
N TYR A 183 3.65 -22.82 -7.29
CA TYR A 183 3.28 -21.98 -8.43
C TYR A 183 3.87 -22.53 -9.72
N ASP A 184 3.00 -22.74 -10.71
CA ASP A 184 3.37 -23.07 -12.06
C ASP A 184 3.28 -21.83 -12.95
N ALA A 185 4.43 -21.37 -13.43
CA ALA A 185 4.56 -20.20 -14.29
C ALA A 185 3.94 -20.40 -15.68
N GLU A 186 3.88 -21.63 -16.19
CA GLU A 186 3.31 -21.90 -17.52
C GLU A 186 1.79 -21.72 -17.49
N SER A 187 1.13 -22.25 -16.45
CA SER A 187 -0.32 -22.16 -16.28
C SER A 187 -0.79 -20.94 -15.47
N ASN A 188 0.12 -20.19 -14.83
CA ASN A 188 -0.19 -19.14 -13.86
C ASN A 188 -1.15 -19.63 -12.75
N SER A 189 -0.90 -20.83 -12.23
CA SER A 189 -1.76 -21.46 -11.22
C SER A 189 -0.93 -22.02 -10.07
N VAL A 190 -1.59 -22.39 -8.97
CA VAL A 190 -0.96 -23.03 -7.81
C VAL A 190 -1.51 -24.44 -7.68
N ALA A 191 -0.62 -25.43 -7.57
CA ALA A 191 -1.01 -26.81 -7.31
C ALA A 191 -1.67 -26.93 -5.92
N ALA A 192 -2.84 -27.59 -5.88
CA ALA A 192 -3.62 -27.82 -4.67
C ALA A 192 -2.97 -28.88 -3.76
#